data_AF-A0A959KUX2-F1
#
_entry.id   AF-A0A959KUX2-F1
#
_cell.length_a   1.000
_cell.length_b   1.000
_cell.length_c   1.000
_cell.angle_alpha   90.00
_cell.angle_beta   90.00
_cell.angle_gamma   90.00
#
_symmetry.space_group_name_H-M   'P 1'
#
loop_
_entity.id
_entity.type
_entity.pdbx_description
1 polymer ?
#
loop_
_entity_poly.entity_id
_entity_poly.type
_entity_poly.pdbx_seq_one_letter_code
_entity_poly.pdbx_strand_id
1 'polypeptide(L)'
;PFNVQLDGPLTVVLRLRSDNNKTPSFHGLRLVDRDFYHNWDYIKRTIRDWSFMGLLLAIILLHLAFFLIARDRPFLYHSLFLFGVGIYLLDHFGIMSDLYVIRDFPMLRQFLVYFSLGLIDIAYIQFVRSFFDLRTVLPFWDRLLRWLVVLRLVLLVGLEVFYWYTFDEHFADDFSAYFAGPLYLFMLLFIGYQSLFRRRLYRTGVFLVVGTLFFIVAVLLFSTSFLTFGNNQTVLTRTGLLFVLGEMFIFTTGLGFRFKNLVREKREAQRLKDLNEFQTRLYTNLTHEFRTPLTVIQGMADELSAYLPAGNAKSREAVDLIKRNGDQLLNLVNRLLELARLEAGH
;
A
#
# COMPACT_ATOMS: atom_id res chain seq x y z
N PRO A 1 5.81 -44.92 -12.58
CA PRO A 1 6.53 -45.77 -11.60
C PRO A 1 6.96 -47.11 -12.24
N PHE A 2 8.26 -47.26 -12.51
CA PHE A 2 8.84 -48.54 -12.92
C PHE A 2 9.17 -49.32 -11.65
N ASN A 3 8.47 -50.42 -11.37
CA ASN A 3 8.86 -51.35 -10.31
C ASN A 3 9.94 -52.28 -10.87
N VAL A 4 11.20 -52.04 -10.50
CA VAL A 4 12.32 -52.89 -10.89
C VAL A 4 12.87 -53.54 -9.62
N GLN A 5 12.79 -54.87 -9.54
CA GLN A 5 13.47 -55.66 -8.50
C GLN A 5 14.95 -55.74 -8.86
N LEU A 6 15.82 -55.39 -7.92
CA LEU A 6 17.26 -55.24 -8.15
C LEU A 6 18.06 -56.34 -7.46
N ASP A 7 18.57 -57.28 -8.25
CA ASP A 7 19.54 -58.30 -7.80
C ASP A 7 21.00 -57.93 -8.16
N GLY A 8 21.23 -56.72 -8.69
CA GLY A 8 22.54 -56.23 -9.15
C GLY A 8 22.52 -54.76 -9.59
N PRO A 9 23.65 -54.22 -10.08
CA PRO A 9 23.74 -52.81 -10.50
C PRO A 9 22.80 -52.52 -11.69
N LEU A 10 21.98 -51.47 -11.54
CA LEU A 10 21.04 -51.02 -12.57
C LEU A 10 21.62 -49.84 -13.37
N THR A 11 21.78 -50.01 -14.66
CA THR A 11 22.01 -48.88 -15.58
C THR A 11 20.67 -48.45 -16.18
N VAL A 12 20.23 -47.23 -15.87
CA VAL A 12 19.02 -46.63 -16.46
C VAL A 12 19.44 -45.72 -17.62
N VAL A 13 18.99 -46.03 -18.83
CA VAL A 13 19.19 -45.19 -20.01
C VAL A 13 17.87 -44.49 -20.34
N LEU A 14 17.85 -43.17 -20.22
CA LEU A 14 16.70 -42.35 -20.58
C LEU A 14 16.91 -41.79 -21.99
N ARG A 15 16.13 -42.29 -22.96
CA ARG A 15 16.08 -41.71 -24.30
C ARG A 15 15.00 -40.65 -24.33
N LEU A 16 15.40 -39.41 -24.58
CA LEU A 16 14.50 -38.26 -24.55
C LEU A 16 14.48 -37.64 -25.94
N ARG A 17 13.27 -37.35 -26.42
CA ARG A 17 13.02 -36.63 -27.66
C ARG A 17 12.46 -35.28 -27.27
N SER A 18 13.15 -34.22 -27.67
CA SER A 18 12.67 -32.86 -27.47
C SER A 18 11.88 -32.43 -28.69
N ASP A 19 10.63 -32.02 -28.50
CA ASP A 19 9.74 -31.64 -29.60
C ASP A 19 10.16 -30.30 -30.25
N ASN A 20 10.96 -29.48 -29.55
CA ASN A 20 11.42 -28.17 -30.02
C ASN A 20 12.91 -28.13 -30.39
N ASN A 21 13.56 -29.29 -30.55
CA ASN A 21 14.98 -29.42 -30.90
C ASN A 21 15.96 -28.76 -29.90
N LYS A 22 15.49 -28.30 -28.73
CA LYS A 22 16.35 -27.81 -27.64
C LYS A 22 16.80 -28.98 -26.78
N THR A 23 18.05 -28.96 -26.33
CA THR A 23 18.56 -29.93 -25.35
C THR A 23 17.83 -29.74 -24.03
N PRO A 24 17.09 -30.75 -23.54
CA PRO A 24 16.47 -30.67 -22.23
C PRO A 24 17.53 -30.51 -21.14
N SER A 25 17.37 -29.52 -20.27
CA SER A 25 18.27 -29.32 -19.13
C SER A 25 17.88 -30.30 -18.02
N PHE A 26 18.76 -31.27 -17.75
CA PHE A 26 18.58 -32.17 -16.61
C PHE A 26 19.29 -31.56 -15.41
N HIS A 27 18.56 -30.79 -14.62
CA HIS A 27 18.99 -30.44 -13.27
C HIS A 27 18.17 -31.26 -12.28
N GLY A 28 18.81 -32.18 -11.57
CA GLY A 28 18.21 -32.85 -10.41
C GLY A 28 17.34 -34.08 -10.71
N LEU A 29 17.62 -34.87 -11.74
CA LEU A 29 17.06 -36.23 -11.87
C LEU A 29 17.45 -37.04 -10.62
N ARG A 30 16.48 -37.25 -9.72
CA ARG A 30 16.68 -37.96 -8.46
C ARG A 30 15.86 -39.23 -8.48
N LEU A 31 16.55 -40.36 -8.36
CA LEU A 31 15.89 -41.62 -8.02
C LEU A 31 15.50 -41.55 -6.54
N VAL A 32 14.22 -41.76 -6.28
CA VAL A 32 13.64 -41.77 -4.94
C VAL A 32 12.96 -43.10 -4.70
N ASP A 33 13.04 -43.57 -3.46
CA ASP A 33 12.36 -44.79 -3.03
C ASP A 33 10.84 -44.67 -3.26
N ARG A 34 10.16 -45.81 -3.46
CA ARG A 34 8.70 -45.87 -3.56
C ARG A 34 8.03 -45.22 -2.35
N ASP A 35 8.63 -45.35 -1.17
CA ASP A 35 8.12 -44.79 0.08
C ASP A 35 8.52 -43.32 0.32
N PHE A 36 9.17 -42.66 -0.64
CA PHE A 36 9.62 -41.27 -0.50
C PHE A 36 8.47 -40.30 -0.16
N TYR A 37 7.30 -40.48 -0.77
CA TYR A 37 6.12 -39.65 -0.47
C TYR A 37 5.50 -39.96 0.89
N HIS A 38 5.79 -41.13 1.46
CA HIS A 38 5.40 -41.52 2.81
C HIS A 38 6.48 -41.18 3.85
N ASN A 39 7.63 -40.65 3.42
CA ASN A 39 8.69 -40.23 4.31
C ASN A 39 8.23 -39.01 5.13
N TRP A 40 8.45 -39.08 6.45
CA TRP A 40 8.17 -38.00 7.38
C TRP A 40 8.83 -36.68 7.02
N ASP A 41 10.02 -36.70 6.41
CA ASP A 41 10.71 -35.48 5.96
C ASP A 41 9.99 -34.79 4.79
N TYR A 42 9.41 -35.57 3.87
CA TYR A 42 8.61 -35.05 2.78
C TYR A 42 7.32 -34.43 3.33
N ILE A 43 6.59 -35.16 4.19
CA ILE A 43 5.35 -34.69 4.82
C ILE A 43 5.60 -33.38 5.60
N LYS A 44 6.67 -33.31 6.41
CA LYS A 44 7.06 -32.08 7.12
C LYS A 44 7.31 -30.90 6.20
N ARG A 45 8.00 -31.13 5.07
CA ARG A 45 8.27 -30.09 4.06
C ARG A 45 6.96 -29.57 3.47
N THR A 46 6.08 -30.47 3.05
CA THR A 46 4.78 -30.14 2.47
C THR A 46 3.90 -29.38 3.46
N ILE A 47 3.79 -29.84 4.71
CA ILE A 47 3.01 -29.13 5.76
C ILE A 47 3.53 -27.71 5.95
N ARG A 48 4.86 -27.52 6.06
CA ARG A 48 5.46 -26.18 6.18
C ARG A 48 5.08 -25.28 5.00
N ASP A 49 5.25 -25.77 3.78
CA ASP A 49 5.06 -24.97 2.56
C ASP A 49 3.59 -24.55 2.39
N TRP A 50 2.63 -25.46 2.66
CA TRP A 50 1.21 -25.14 2.68
C TRP A 50 0.79 -24.24 3.85
N SER A 51 1.42 -24.40 5.02
CA SER A 51 1.14 -23.51 6.16
C SER A 51 1.59 -22.08 5.87
N PHE A 52 2.74 -21.93 5.20
CA PHE A 52 3.21 -20.63 4.70
C PHE A 52 2.23 -20.03 3.68
N MET A 53 1.76 -20.82 2.71
CA MET A 53 0.75 -20.37 1.74
C MET A 53 -0.56 -19.94 2.42
N GLY A 54 -1.00 -20.68 3.44
CA GLY A 54 -2.17 -20.32 4.24
C GLY A 54 -2.00 -18.99 4.98
N LEU A 55 -0.82 -18.74 5.56
CA LEU A 55 -0.50 -17.46 6.20
C LEU A 55 -0.48 -16.30 5.18
N LEU A 56 0.16 -16.50 4.03
CA LEU A 56 0.21 -15.53 2.95
C LEU A 56 -1.21 -15.19 2.47
N LEU A 57 -2.07 -16.19 2.26
CA LEU A 57 -3.47 -15.99 1.90
C LEU A 57 -4.25 -15.23 2.98
N ALA A 58 -4.06 -15.58 4.25
CA ALA A 58 -4.71 -14.88 5.36
C ALA A 58 -4.34 -13.39 5.39
N ILE A 59 -3.08 -13.04 5.14
CA ILE A 59 -2.61 -11.65 5.07
C ILE A 59 -3.20 -10.93 3.84
N ILE A 60 -3.27 -11.59 2.68
CA ILE A 60 -3.92 -11.04 1.48
C ILE A 60 -5.39 -10.72 1.80
N LEU A 61 -6.14 -11.66 2.38
CA LEU A 61 -7.54 -11.47 2.72
C LEU A 61 -7.73 -10.36 3.76
N LEU A 62 -6.85 -10.28 4.76
CA LEU A 62 -6.86 -9.22 5.76
C LEU A 62 -6.67 -7.83 5.11
N HIS A 63 -5.68 -7.68 4.24
CA HIS A 63 -5.45 -6.42 3.53
C HIS A 63 -6.58 -6.08 2.57
N LEU A 64 -7.16 -7.07 1.88
CA LEU A 64 -8.33 -6.84 1.04
C LEU A 64 -9.54 -6.36 1.87
N ALA A 65 -9.76 -6.94 3.05
CA ALA A 65 -10.81 -6.49 3.97
C ALA A 65 -10.57 -5.03 4.43
N PHE A 66 -9.33 -4.68 4.81
CA PHE A 66 -8.98 -3.29 5.11
C PHE A 66 -9.20 -2.36 3.91
N PHE A 67 -8.89 -2.79 2.70
CA PHE A 67 -9.20 -2.03 1.48
C PHE A 67 -10.71 -1.83 1.28
N LEU A 68 -11.53 -2.88 1.48
CA LEU A 68 -12.99 -2.78 1.31
C LEU A 68 -13.61 -1.81 2.31
N ILE A 69 -13.14 -1.81 3.57
CA ILE A 69 -13.64 -0.96 4.64
C ILE A 69 -13.12 0.48 4.50
N ALA A 70 -11.82 0.67 4.33
CA ALA A 70 -11.18 1.99 4.33
C ALA A 70 -11.12 2.67 2.96
N ARG A 71 -11.31 1.90 1.87
CA ARG A 71 -11.11 2.33 0.47
C ARG A 71 -9.72 2.94 0.21
N ASP A 72 -8.74 2.51 0.99
CA ASP A 72 -7.36 3.02 0.95
C ASP A 72 -6.49 2.12 0.07
N ARG A 73 -6.06 2.66 -1.08
CA ARG A 73 -5.43 1.93 -2.20
C ARG A 73 -4.15 1.13 -1.85
N PRO A 74 -3.28 1.56 -0.93
CA PRO A 74 -2.06 0.79 -0.62
C PRO A 74 -2.34 -0.63 -0.15
N PHE A 75 -3.44 -0.87 0.58
CA PHE A 75 -3.84 -2.21 0.99
C PHE A 75 -4.15 -3.11 -0.22
N LEU A 76 -4.81 -2.58 -1.24
CA LEU A 76 -5.09 -3.32 -2.48
C LEU A 76 -3.79 -3.68 -3.21
N TYR A 77 -2.90 -2.71 -3.41
CA TYR A 77 -1.66 -2.97 -4.14
C TYR A 77 -0.71 -3.90 -3.41
N HIS A 78 -0.64 -3.82 -2.08
CA HIS A 78 0.11 -4.79 -1.28
C HIS A 78 -0.51 -6.20 -1.37
N SER A 79 -1.84 -6.31 -1.40
CA SER A 79 -2.53 -7.59 -1.61
C SER A 79 -2.19 -8.20 -2.97
N LEU A 80 -2.18 -7.39 -4.04
CA LEU A 80 -1.81 -7.83 -5.39
C LEU A 80 -0.33 -8.23 -5.48
N PHE A 81 0.54 -7.51 -4.79
CA PHE A 81 1.96 -7.85 -4.67
C PHE A 81 2.14 -9.21 -3.98
N LEU A 82 1.51 -9.42 -2.82
CA LEU A 82 1.56 -10.70 -2.11
C LEU A 82 0.92 -11.84 -2.90
N PHE A 83 -0.13 -11.55 -3.68
CA PHE A 83 -0.74 -12.54 -4.57
C PHE A 83 0.23 -13.00 -5.67
N GLY A 84 0.96 -12.05 -6.30
CA GLY A 84 2.04 -12.39 -7.23
C GLY A 84 3.15 -13.20 -6.57
N VAL A 85 3.61 -12.79 -5.37
CA VAL A 85 4.59 -13.57 -4.58
C VAL A 85 4.08 -14.98 -4.28
N GLY A 86 2.78 -15.12 -3.95
CA GLY A 86 2.16 -16.42 -3.71
C GLY A 86 2.21 -17.34 -4.94
N ILE A 87 1.85 -16.83 -6.12
CA ILE A 87 1.92 -17.60 -7.38
C ILE A 87 3.36 -18.04 -7.66
N TYR A 88 4.33 -17.13 -7.52
CA TYR A 88 5.74 -17.45 -7.71
C TYR A 88 6.22 -18.53 -6.72
N LEU A 89 5.84 -18.43 -5.45
CA LEU A 89 6.23 -19.41 -4.43
C LEU A 89 5.56 -20.78 -4.62
N LEU A 90 4.34 -20.84 -5.16
CA LEU A 90 3.71 -22.10 -5.53
C LEU A 90 4.56 -22.87 -6.56
N ASP A 91 5.11 -22.15 -7.54
CA ASP A 91 6.04 -22.74 -8.50
C ASP A 91 7.37 -23.12 -7.87
N HIS A 92 7.95 -22.21 -7.07
CA HIS A 92 9.22 -22.43 -6.38
C HIS A 92 9.19 -23.67 -5.46
N PHE A 93 8.06 -23.96 -4.82
CA PHE A 93 7.87 -25.13 -3.98
C PHE A 93 7.57 -26.42 -4.76
N GLY A 94 7.37 -26.35 -6.07
CA GLY A 94 6.91 -27.47 -6.90
C GLY A 94 5.43 -27.82 -6.69
N ILE A 95 4.69 -27.06 -5.89
CA ILE A 95 3.25 -27.27 -5.67
C ILE A 95 2.50 -27.04 -6.98
N MET A 96 2.92 -26.06 -7.77
CA MET A 96 2.30 -25.74 -9.06
C MET A 96 2.31 -26.94 -10.03
N SER A 97 3.41 -27.70 -10.07
CA SER A 97 3.53 -28.89 -10.91
C SER A 97 2.71 -30.09 -10.41
N ASP A 98 2.37 -30.12 -9.11
CA ASP A 98 1.56 -31.18 -8.52
C ASP A 98 0.04 -30.92 -8.67
N LEU A 99 -0.37 -29.69 -9.02
CA LEU A 99 -1.77 -29.34 -9.25
C LEU A 99 -2.31 -30.00 -10.53
N TYR A 100 -3.38 -30.78 -10.39
CA TYR A 100 -4.00 -31.53 -11.49
C TYR A 100 -4.32 -30.68 -12.72
N VAL A 101 -4.77 -29.44 -12.52
CA VAL A 101 -5.15 -28.51 -13.59
C VAL A 101 -3.96 -27.97 -14.38
N ILE A 102 -2.76 -27.96 -13.78
CA ILE A 102 -1.56 -27.33 -14.36
C ILE A 102 -0.54 -28.37 -14.81
N ARG A 103 -0.52 -29.54 -14.16
CA ARG A 103 0.43 -30.63 -14.42
C ARG A 103 0.57 -31.00 -15.90
N ASP A 104 -0.55 -31.05 -16.62
CA ASP A 104 -0.58 -31.45 -18.04
C ASP A 104 -0.43 -30.25 -19.00
N PHE A 105 -0.30 -29.03 -18.48
CA PHE A 105 -0.23 -27.77 -19.25
C PHE A 105 1.04 -26.96 -18.89
N PRO A 106 2.23 -27.37 -19.36
CA PRO A 106 3.49 -26.70 -19.03
C PRO A 106 3.51 -25.22 -19.48
N MET A 107 2.83 -24.87 -20.58
CA MET A 107 2.70 -23.47 -21.00
C MET A 107 1.91 -22.61 -20.02
N LEU A 108 0.86 -23.18 -19.40
CA LEU A 108 0.09 -22.46 -18.40
C LEU A 108 0.91 -22.22 -17.14
N ARG A 109 1.72 -23.21 -16.72
CA ARG A 109 2.65 -23.07 -15.60
C ARG A 109 3.61 -21.90 -15.85
N GLN A 110 4.27 -21.87 -17.00
CA GLN A 110 5.25 -20.82 -17.29
C GLN A 110 4.62 -19.44 -17.43
N PHE A 111 3.46 -19.36 -18.10
CA PHE A 111 2.67 -18.13 -18.17
C PHE A 111 2.39 -17.59 -16.76
N LEU A 112 1.95 -18.44 -15.83
CA LEU A 112 1.67 -18.02 -14.46
C LEU A 112 2.93 -17.53 -13.73
N VAL A 113 4.10 -18.14 -13.98
CA VAL A 113 5.37 -17.71 -13.39
C VAL A 113 5.76 -16.32 -13.87
N TYR A 114 5.84 -16.08 -15.19
CA TYR A 114 6.23 -14.77 -15.73
C TYR A 114 5.17 -13.70 -15.46
N PHE A 115 3.89 -14.04 -15.54
CA PHE A 115 2.80 -13.18 -15.11
C PHE A 115 2.94 -12.77 -13.64
N SER A 116 3.30 -13.71 -12.77
CA SER A 116 3.49 -13.41 -11.35
C SER A 116 4.64 -12.43 -11.12
N LEU A 117 5.77 -12.58 -11.81
CA LEU A 117 6.91 -11.66 -11.71
C LEU A 117 6.53 -10.25 -12.18
N GLY A 118 5.85 -10.14 -13.32
CA GLY A 118 5.37 -8.85 -13.82
C GLY A 118 4.31 -8.21 -12.91
N LEU A 119 3.43 -9.03 -12.32
CA LEU A 119 2.44 -8.57 -11.34
C LEU A 119 3.10 -8.03 -10.07
N ILE A 120 4.13 -8.71 -9.54
CA ILE A 120 4.92 -8.27 -8.38
C ILE A 120 5.52 -6.89 -8.67
N ASP A 121 6.21 -6.73 -9.80
CA ASP A 121 6.84 -5.46 -10.20
C ASP A 121 5.82 -4.31 -10.26
N ILE A 122 4.72 -4.52 -10.99
CA ILE A 122 3.69 -3.51 -11.19
C ILE A 122 3.00 -3.16 -9.86
N ALA A 123 2.59 -4.18 -9.10
CA ALA A 123 1.92 -3.99 -7.82
C ALA A 123 2.83 -3.29 -6.80
N TYR A 124 4.11 -3.62 -6.78
CA TYR A 124 5.10 -2.98 -5.90
C TYR A 124 5.30 -1.50 -6.24
N ILE A 125 5.42 -1.13 -7.53
CA ILE A 125 5.49 0.29 -7.93
C ILE A 125 4.23 1.04 -7.49
N GLN A 126 3.05 0.46 -7.70
CA GLN A 126 1.78 1.07 -7.32
C GLN A 126 1.61 1.18 -5.80
N PHE A 127 2.11 0.19 -5.06
CA PHE A 127 2.16 0.20 -3.61
C PHE A 127 3.00 1.38 -3.11
N VAL A 128 4.23 1.56 -3.58
CA VAL A 128 5.09 2.69 -3.20
C VAL A 128 4.45 4.04 -3.52
N ARG A 129 3.87 4.18 -4.72
CA ARG A 129 3.20 5.41 -5.16
C ARG A 129 2.04 5.80 -4.25
N SER A 130 1.18 4.82 -3.94
CA SER A 130 -0.01 5.04 -3.12
C SER A 130 0.32 5.18 -1.63
N PHE A 131 1.35 4.49 -1.15
CA PHE A 131 1.79 4.55 0.25
C PHE A 131 2.28 5.94 0.62
N PHE A 132 3.09 6.57 -0.22
CA PHE A 132 3.55 7.95 -0.01
C PHE A 132 2.56 9.03 -0.49
N ASP A 133 1.47 8.64 -1.15
CA ASP A 133 0.57 9.54 -1.86
C ASP A 133 1.34 10.50 -2.80
N LEU A 134 2.20 9.93 -3.65
CA LEU A 134 3.13 10.72 -4.47
C LEU A 134 2.44 11.72 -5.39
N ARG A 135 1.17 11.49 -5.75
CA ARG A 135 0.39 12.43 -6.56
C ARG A 135 0.30 13.81 -5.90
N THR A 136 0.20 13.87 -4.57
CA THR A 136 0.07 15.12 -3.81
C THR A 136 1.44 15.65 -3.38
N VAL A 137 2.35 14.76 -2.98
CA VAL A 137 3.64 15.17 -2.40
C VAL A 137 4.73 15.42 -3.46
N LEU A 138 4.79 14.58 -4.51
CA LEU A 138 5.88 14.56 -5.51
C LEU A 138 5.35 14.25 -6.93
N PRO A 139 4.61 15.18 -7.57
CA PRO A 139 3.86 14.91 -8.81
C PRO A 139 4.73 14.59 -10.03
N PHE A 140 5.97 15.08 -10.07
CA PHE A 140 6.94 14.67 -11.10
C PHE A 140 7.28 13.17 -10.98
N TRP A 141 7.64 12.73 -9.77
CA TRP A 141 7.98 11.33 -9.50
C TRP A 141 6.77 10.41 -9.67
N ASP A 142 5.56 10.85 -9.31
CA ASP A 142 4.34 10.10 -9.59
C ASP A 142 4.15 9.84 -11.10
N ARG A 143 4.42 10.83 -11.96
CA ARG A 143 4.36 10.65 -13.42
C ARG A 143 5.42 9.70 -13.93
N LEU A 144 6.66 9.82 -13.45
CA LEU A 144 7.75 8.92 -13.82
C LEU A 144 7.41 7.46 -13.47
N LEU A 145 6.95 7.22 -12.24
CA LEU A 145 6.59 5.87 -11.80
C LEU A 145 5.36 5.32 -12.54
N ARG A 146 4.44 6.16 -13.01
CA ARG A 146 3.37 5.73 -13.93
C ARG A 146 3.89 5.22 -15.26
N TRP A 147 4.81 5.96 -15.88
CA TRP A 147 5.44 5.52 -17.13
C TRP A 147 6.23 4.23 -16.93
N LEU A 148 6.87 4.07 -15.76
CA LEU A 148 7.54 2.81 -15.41
C LEU A 148 6.57 1.64 -15.28
N VAL A 149 5.36 1.84 -14.73
CA VAL A 149 4.30 0.82 -14.73
C VAL A 149 3.87 0.46 -16.15
N VAL A 150 3.67 1.44 -17.02
CA VAL A 150 3.30 1.21 -18.43
C VAL A 150 4.40 0.42 -19.14
N LEU A 151 5.65 0.81 -18.95
CA LEU A 151 6.81 0.10 -19.49
C LEU A 151 6.83 -1.36 -18.99
N ARG A 152 6.63 -1.60 -17.69
CA ARG A 152 6.58 -2.95 -17.11
C ARG A 152 5.46 -3.79 -17.68
N LEU A 153 4.28 -3.21 -17.90
CA LEU A 153 3.16 -3.91 -18.52
C LEU A 153 3.48 -4.32 -19.96
N VAL A 154 4.10 -3.42 -20.74
CA VAL A 154 4.52 -3.72 -22.12
C VAL A 154 5.58 -4.82 -22.14
N LEU A 155 6.58 -4.75 -21.26
CA LEU A 155 7.63 -5.77 -21.15
C LEU A 155 7.06 -7.13 -20.73
N LEU A 156 6.11 -7.16 -19.78
CA LEU A 156 5.41 -8.38 -19.38
C LEU A 156 4.68 -9.01 -20.56
N VAL A 157 3.81 -8.24 -21.24
CA VAL A 157 3.06 -8.77 -22.39
C VAL A 157 4.01 -9.22 -23.51
N GLY A 158 5.06 -8.44 -23.77
CA GLY A 158 6.08 -8.80 -24.75
C GLY A 158 6.82 -10.10 -24.41
N LEU A 159 7.15 -10.31 -23.13
CA LEU A 159 7.79 -11.52 -22.64
C LEU A 159 6.87 -12.75 -22.80
N GLU A 160 5.59 -12.62 -22.40
CA GLU A 160 4.61 -13.70 -22.54
C GLU A 160 4.39 -14.09 -23.99
N VAL A 161 4.22 -13.10 -24.87
CA VAL A 161 4.09 -13.32 -26.31
C VAL A 161 5.35 -13.97 -26.88
N PHE A 162 6.53 -13.48 -26.52
CA PHE A 162 7.79 -14.06 -26.95
C PHE A 162 7.89 -15.53 -26.53
N TYR A 163 7.68 -15.82 -25.23
CA TYR A 163 7.79 -17.18 -24.71
C TYR A 163 6.79 -18.13 -25.37
N TRP A 164 5.56 -17.67 -25.62
CA TRP A 164 4.53 -18.44 -26.30
C TRP A 164 4.97 -18.95 -27.69
N TYR A 165 5.76 -18.17 -28.43
CA TYR A 165 6.22 -18.55 -29.77
C TYR A 165 7.57 -19.24 -29.79
N THR A 166 8.50 -18.90 -28.88
CA THR A 166 9.89 -19.38 -28.95
C THR A 166 10.20 -20.52 -27.99
N PHE A 167 9.39 -20.70 -26.94
CA PHE A 167 9.64 -21.65 -25.84
C PHE A 167 11.08 -21.54 -25.31
N ASP A 168 11.61 -20.31 -25.24
CA ASP A 168 12.96 -20.05 -24.76
C ASP A 168 12.95 -19.64 -23.30
N GLU A 169 13.02 -20.65 -22.43
CA GLU A 169 13.07 -20.46 -20.98
C GLU A 169 14.31 -19.69 -20.55
N HIS A 170 15.48 -19.99 -21.14
CA HIS A 170 16.72 -19.29 -20.80
C HIS A 170 16.63 -17.79 -21.10
N PHE A 171 16.19 -17.43 -22.32
CA PHE A 171 15.99 -16.03 -22.65
C PHE A 171 14.97 -15.37 -21.73
N ALA A 172 13.84 -16.03 -21.45
CA ALA A 172 12.77 -15.43 -20.68
C ALA A 172 13.15 -15.24 -19.19
N ASP A 173 13.90 -16.19 -18.62
CA ASP A 173 14.45 -16.10 -17.28
C ASP A 173 15.48 -14.97 -17.19
N ASP A 174 16.45 -14.92 -18.11
CA ASP A 174 17.47 -13.87 -18.17
C ASP A 174 16.81 -12.49 -18.33
N PHE A 175 15.86 -12.38 -19.27
CA PHE A 175 15.10 -11.15 -19.50
C PHE A 175 14.39 -10.71 -18.21
N SER A 176 13.66 -11.60 -17.54
CA SER A 176 12.97 -11.26 -16.30
C SER A 176 13.94 -10.78 -15.21
N ALA A 177 15.09 -11.44 -15.05
CA ALA A 177 16.10 -11.11 -14.05
C ALA A 177 16.77 -9.76 -14.32
N TYR A 178 17.18 -9.50 -15.57
CA TYR A 178 17.83 -8.25 -15.97
C TYR A 178 16.94 -7.02 -15.76
N PHE A 179 15.62 -7.17 -15.91
CA PHE A 179 14.71 -6.07 -15.63
C PHE A 179 14.34 -5.99 -14.15
N ALA A 180 14.12 -7.10 -13.44
CA ALA A 180 13.69 -7.08 -12.03
C ALA A 180 14.75 -6.45 -11.09
N GLY A 181 16.01 -6.88 -11.16
CA GLY A 181 17.06 -6.43 -10.23
C GLY A 181 17.26 -4.91 -10.18
N PRO A 182 17.50 -4.24 -11.33
CA PRO A 182 17.65 -2.79 -11.38
C PRO A 182 16.40 -2.02 -10.92
N LEU A 183 15.20 -2.57 -11.11
CA LEU A 183 13.96 -1.95 -10.61
C LEU A 183 13.98 -1.86 -9.09
N TYR A 184 14.25 -2.97 -8.40
CA TYR A 184 14.24 -2.98 -6.94
C TYR A 184 15.37 -2.14 -6.35
N LEU A 185 16.55 -2.12 -6.98
CA LEU A 185 17.63 -1.22 -6.58
C LEU A 185 17.24 0.25 -6.76
N PHE A 186 16.68 0.61 -7.92
CA PHE A 186 16.16 1.97 -8.17
C PHE A 186 15.10 2.36 -7.13
N MET A 187 14.16 1.46 -6.82
CA MET A 187 13.12 1.70 -5.83
C MET A 187 13.69 1.88 -4.43
N LEU A 188 14.64 1.04 -4.02
CA LEU A 188 15.31 1.17 -2.72
C LEU A 188 16.01 2.53 -2.58
N LEU A 189 16.77 2.94 -3.60
CA LEU A 189 17.46 4.23 -3.63
C LEU A 189 16.47 5.40 -3.65
N PHE A 190 15.42 5.29 -4.45
CA PHE A 190 14.35 6.29 -4.54
C PHE A 190 13.66 6.47 -3.18
N ILE A 191 13.16 5.38 -2.58
CA ILE A 191 12.49 5.39 -1.27
C ILE A 191 13.45 5.89 -0.19
N GLY A 192 14.69 5.42 -0.18
CA GLY A 192 15.72 5.84 0.76
C GLY A 192 15.99 7.33 0.70
N TYR A 193 16.18 7.88 -0.51
CA TYR A 193 16.37 9.31 -0.73
C TYR A 193 15.15 10.11 -0.24
N GLN A 194 13.93 9.73 -0.62
CA GLN A 194 12.73 10.45 -0.19
C GLN A 194 12.52 10.35 1.33
N SER A 195 12.83 9.22 1.94
CA SER A 195 12.69 9.03 3.40
C SER A 195 13.71 9.87 4.18
N LEU A 196 14.97 9.94 3.74
CA LEU A 196 16.04 10.66 4.43
C LEU A 196 15.93 12.18 4.31
N PHE A 197 15.62 12.69 3.11
CA PHE A 197 15.69 14.14 2.83
C PHE A 197 14.35 14.86 3.04
N ARG A 198 13.24 14.15 3.32
CA ARG A 198 11.92 14.75 3.54
C ARG A 198 11.36 14.36 4.91
N ARG A 199 11.43 15.27 5.89
CA ARG A 199 10.94 15.06 7.27
C ARG A 199 9.49 14.57 7.37
N ARG A 200 8.61 14.98 6.45
CA ARG A 200 7.20 14.54 6.39
C ARG A 200 7.06 13.04 6.05
N LEU A 201 7.98 12.49 5.26
CA LEU A 201 7.94 11.11 4.78
C LEU A 201 8.81 10.16 5.61
N TYR A 202 9.71 10.69 6.45
CA TYR A 202 10.67 9.89 7.21
C TYR A 202 10.03 8.79 8.08
N ARG A 203 8.99 9.11 8.86
CA ARG A 203 8.42 8.15 9.84
C ARG A 203 7.76 6.93 9.18
N THR A 204 7.08 7.12 8.06
CA THR A 204 6.45 6.02 7.31
C THR A 204 7.41 5.40 6.29
N GLY A 205 8.36 6.17 5.77
CA GLY A 205 9.32 5.74 4.76
C GLY A 205 10.32 4.70 5.24
N VAL A 206 10.69 4.69 6.52
CA VAL A 206 11.58 3.65 7.10
C VAL A 206 10.99 2.26 6.92
N PHE A 207 9.68 2.07 7.12
CA PHE A 207 9.04 0.77 6.90
C PHE A 207 9.17 0.32 5.44
N LEU A 208 9.02 1.24 4.48
CA LEU A 208 9.22 0.93 3.07
C LEU A 208 10.67 0.55 2.77
N VAL A 209 11.66 1.30 3.29
CA VAL A 209 13.07 0.99 3.07
C VAL A 209 13.43 -0.39 3.62
N VAL A 210 13.08 -0.66 4.88
CA VAL A 210 13.42 -1.93 5.55
C VAL A 210 12.69 -3.10 4.90
N GLY A 211 11.39 -2.97 4.60
CA GLY A 211 10.65 -4.05 3.93
C GLY A 211 11.16 -4.31 2.51
N THR A 212 11.54 -3.26 1.77
CA THR A 212 12.17 -3.42 0.44
C THR A 212 13.53 -4.11 0.53
N LEU A 213 14.33 -3.80 1.56
CA LEU A 213 15.59 -4.49 1.80
C LEU A 213 15.36 -5.97 2.10
N PHE A 214 14.37 -6.30 2.94
CA PHE A 214 14.00 -7.69 3.22
C PHE A 214 13.54 -8.41 1.94
N PHE A 215 12.74 -7.75 1.11
CA PHE A 215 12.31 -8.29 -0.17
C PHE A 215 13.49 -8.58 -1.11
N ILE A 216 14.43 -7.63 -1.26
CA ILE A 216 15.63 -7.82 -2.10
C ILE A 216 16.47 -8.99 -1.59
N VAL A 217 16.67 -9.10 -0.27
CA VAL A 217 17.40 -10.22 0.32
C VAL A 217 16.67 -11.54 0.08
N ALA A 218 15.34 -11.58 0.21
CA ALA A 218 14.56 -12.76 -0.12
C ALA A 218 14.76 -13.17 -1.60
N VAL A 219 14.64 -12.23 -2.54
CA VAL A 219 14.85 -12.48 -3.97
C VAL A 219 16.25 -13.03 -4.22
N LEU A 220 17.30 -12.42 -3.66
CA LEU A 220 18.67 -12.91 -3.80
C LEU A 220 18.85 -14.34 -3.24
N LEU A 221 18.24 -14.65 -2.11
CA LEU A 221 18.28 -15.99 -1.51
C LEU A 221 17.53 -17.03 -2.36
N PHE A 222 16.39 -16.67 -2.95
CA PHE A 222 15.68 -17.56 -3.89
C PHE A 222 16.45 -17.73 -5.19
N SER A 223 16.98 -16.66 -5.80
CA SER A 223 17.80 -16.76 -7.02
C SER A 223 19.04 -17.63 -6.79
N THR A 224 19.71 -17.50 -5.64
CA THR A 224 20.85 -18.35 -5.30
C THR A 224 20.45 -19.79 -4.98
N SER A 225 19.23 -20.03 -4.46
CA SER A 225 18.78 -21.39 -4.19
C SER A 225 18.63 -22.21 -5.47
N PHE A 226 18.23 -21.60 -6.60
CA PHE A 226 18.17 -22.26 -7.91
C PHE A 226 19.53 -22.75 -8.42
N LEU A 227 20.63 -22.13 -7.99
CA LEU A 227 21.99 -22.49 -8.41
C LEU A 227 22.63 -23.56 -7.50
N THR A 228 21.93 -23.99 -6.44
CA THR A 228 22.47 -24.90 -5.42
C THR A 228 21.63 -26.16 -5.30
N PHE A 229 22.23 -27.22 -4.74
CA PHE A 229 21.57 -28.50 -4.54
C PHE A 229 21.63 -28.97 -3.08
N GLY A 230 20.77 -29.92 -2.73
CA GLY A 230 20.80 -30.61 -1.44
C GLY A 230 20.50 -29.71 -0.24
N ASN A 231 21.37 -29.77 0.78
CA ASN A 231 21.15 -29.04 2.02
C ASN A 231 21.24 -27.51 1.82
N ASN A 232 22.17 -27.04 0.98
CA ASN A 232 22.36 -25.61 0.71
C ASN A 232 21.10 -24.98 0.11
N GLN A 233 20.51 -25.64 -0.89
CA GLN A 233 19.23 -25.22 -1.48
C GLN A 233 18.13 -25.12 -0.43
N THR A 234 18.03 -26.13 0.45
CA THR A 234 17.01 -26.17 1.51
C THR A 234 17.21 -25.06 2.54
N VAL A 235 18.45 -24.77 2.92
CA VAL A 235 18.79 -23.68 3.86
C VAL A 235 18.47 -22.32 3.23
N LEU A 236 18.93 -22.05 2.01
CA LEU A 236 18.66 -20.79 1.31
C LEU A 236 17.16 -20.52 1.15
N THR A 237 16.39 -21.54 0.75
CA THR A 237 14.94 -21.44 0.60
C THR A 237 14.27 -21.09 1.94
N ARG A 238 14.63 -21.79 3.02
CA ARG A 238 14.07 -21.54 4.36
C ARG A 238 14.42 -20.14 4.86
N THR A 239 15.66 -19.71 4.67
CA THR A 239 16.09 -18.37 5.06
C THR A 239 15.35 -17.31 4.23
N GLY A 240 15.20 -17.50 2.92
CA GLY A 240 14.43 -16.62 2.04
C GLY A 240 12.98 -16.43 2.52
N LEU A 241 12.33 -17.51 2.97
CA LEU A 241 10.97 -17.43 3.53
C LEU A 241 10.90 -16.58 4.79
N LEU A 242 11.90 -16.61 5.66
CA LEU A 242 11.95 -15.74 6.84
C LEU A 242 12.03 -14.25 6.44
N PHE A 243 12.74 -13.93 5.36
CA PHE A 243 12.79 -12.57 4.82
C PHE A 243 11.46 -12.14 4.21
N VAL A 244 10.73 -13.05 3.54
CA VAL A 244 9.36 -12.77 3.07
C VAL A 244 8.41 -12.52 4.24
N LEU A 245 8.46 -13.33 5.32
CA LEU A 245 7.65 -13.08 6.51
C LEU A 245 7.99 -11.75 7.19
N GLY A 246 9.28 -11.42 7.27
CA GLY A 246 9.74 -10.15 7.81
C GLY A 246 9.23 -8.98 6.98
N GLU A 247 9.31 -9.06 5.66
CA GLU A 247 8.76 -8.08 4.72
C GLU A 247 7.25 -7.89 4.92
N MET A 248 6.48 -8.98 4.91
CA MET A 248 5.03 -8.96 5.16
C MET A 248 4.70 -8.27 6.49
N PHE A 249 5.43 -8.61 7.56
CA PHE A 249 5.24 -8.01 8.88
C PHE A 249 5.56 -6.51 8.88
N ILE A 250 6.67 -6.11 8.26
CA ILE A 250 7.11 -4.71 8.17
C ILE A 250 6.11 -3.88 7.37
N PHE A 251 5.66 -4.34 6.21
CA PHE A 251 4.70 -3.61 5.38
C PHE A 251 3.31 -3.57 6.03
N THR A 252 2.85 -4.66 6.66
CA THR A 252 1.59 -4.66 7.43
C THR A 252 1.65 -3.63 8.57
N THR A 253 2.75 -3.59 9.32
CA THR A 253 2.95 -2.62 10.40
C THR A 253 3.04 -1.18 9.88
N GLY A 254 3.77 -0.97 8.78
CA GLY A 254 3.90 0.34 8.13
C GLY A 254 2.55 0.87 7.61
N LEU A 255 1.73 -0.02 7.03
CA LEU A 255 0.37 0.29 6.60
C LEU A 255 -0.54 0.66 7.79
N GLY A 256 -0.47 -0.11 8.88
CA GLY A 256 -1.21 0.18 10.10
C GLY A 256 -0.84 1.55 10.71
N PHE A 257 0.45 1.87 10.76
CA PHE A 257 0.93 3.17 11.23
C PHE A 257 0.46 4.32 10.33
N ARG A 258 0.58 4.18 9.00
CA ARG A 258 0.08 5.16 8.03
C ARG A 258 -1.43 5.36 8.17
N PHE A 259 -2.19 4.27 8.25
CA PHE A 259 -3.64 4.32 8.39
C PHE A 259 -4.07 5.06 9.67
N LYS A 260 -3.42 4.77 10.80
CA LYS A 260 -3.68 5.47 12.07
C LYS A 260 -3.45 6.97 11.95
N ASN A 261 -2.38 7.40 11.28
CA ASN A 261 -2.10 8.82 11.06
C ASN A 261 -3.16 9.47 10.17
N LEU A 262 -3.57 8.82 9.08
CA LEU A 262 -4.63 9.32 8.21
C LEU A 262 -5.97 9.49 8.94
N VAL A 263 -6.35 8.52 9.77
CA VAL A 263 -7.58 8.61 10.57
C VAL A 263 -7.47 9.76 11.58
N ARG A 264 -6.31 9.97 12.19
CA ARG A 264 -6.07 11.08 13.12
C ARG A 264 -6.18 12.43 12.42
N GLU A 265 -5.51 12.61 11.28
CA GLU A 265 -5.58 13.84 10.49
C GLU A 265 -7.03 14.16 10.08
N LYS A 266 -7.79 13.15 9.62
CA LYS A 266 -9.21 13.33 9.29
C LYS A 266 -10.06 13.74 10.49
N ARG A 267 -9.83 13.16 11.67
CA ARG A 267 -10.55 13.51 12.90
C ARG A 267 -10.22 14.92 13.38
N GLU A 268 -8.95 15.32 13.32
CA GLU A 268 -8.53 16.67 13.68
C GLU A 268 -9.13 17.70 12.70
N ALA A 269 -9.10 17.43 11.40
CA ALA A 269 -9.75 18.28 10.39
C ALA A 269 -11.26 18.41 10.61
N GLN A 270 -11.96 17.30 10.91
CA GLN A 270 -13.38 17.34 11.21
C GLN A 270 -13.67 18.13 12.50
N ARG A 271 -12.87 17.93 13.55
CA ARG A 271 -13.04 18.67 14.81
C ARG A 271 -12.85 20.17 14.64
N LEU A 272 -11.86 20.59 13.84
CA LEU A 272 -11.63 21.99 13.51
C LEU A 272 -12.82 22.56 12.73
N LYS A 273 -13.36 21.81 11.78
CA LYS A 273 -14.56 22.18 11.05
C LYS A 273 -15.78 22.35 11.97
N ASP A 274 -16.02 21.38 12.85
CA ASP A 274 -17.15 21.42 13.81
C ASP A 274 -17.02 22.62 14.77
N LEU A 275 -15.79 22.93 15.21
CA LEU A 275 -15.52 24.09 16.07
C LEU A 275 -15.80 25.41 15.34
N ASN A 276 -15.38 25.52 14.07
CA ASN A 276 -15.63 26.70 13.25
C ASN A 276 -17.14 26.92 13.02
N GLU A 277 -17.88 25.84 12.72
CA GLU A 277 -19.33 25.88 12.61
C GLU A 277 -20.01 26.29 13.94
N PHE A 278 -19.53 25.79 15.07
CA PHE A 278 -20.06 26.16 16.39
C PHE A 278 -19.80 27.63 16.71
N GLN A 279 -18.57 28.13 16.49
CA GLN A 279 -18.23 29.54 16.69
C GLN A 279 -19.13 30.44 15.83
N THR A 280 -19.29 30.11 14.55
CA THR A 280 -20.14 30.87 13.62
C THR A 280 -21.58 30.97 14.12
N ARG A 281 -22.16 29.85 14.61
CA ARG A 281 -23.51 29.83 15.18
C ARG A 281 -23.60 30.64 16.47
N LEU A 282 -22.62 30.49 17.37
CA LEU A 282 -22.55 31.23 18.64
C LEU A 282 -22.55 32.74 18.40
N TYR A 283 -21.67 33.23 17.52
CA TYR A 283 -21.59 34.68 17.22
C TYR A 283 -22.87 35.21 16.58
N THR A 284 -23.46 34.45 15.64
CA THR A 284 -24.73 34.82 15.01
C THR A 284 -25.84 34.96 16.05
N ASN A 285 -25.97 33.97 16.95
CA ASN A 285 -26.98 33.99 18.00
C ASN A 285 -26.76 35.14 18.99
N LEU A 286 -25.53 35.34 19.47
CA LEU A 286 -25.18 36.45 20.36
C LEU A 286 -25.53 37.81 19.73
N THR A 287 -25.24 38.01 18.44
CA THR A 287 -25.61 39.27 17.77
C THR A 287 -27.11 39.51 17.77
N HIS A 288 -27.93 38.49 17.51
CA HIS A 288 -29.39 38.61 17.57
C HIS A 288 -29.89 38.90 18.99
N GLU A 289 -29.37 38.19 19.99
CA GLU A 289 -29.75 38.38 21.40
C GLU A 289 -29.32 39.74 21.96
N PHE A 290 -28.20 40.31 21.51
CA PHE A 290 -27.78 41.66 21.91
C PHE A 290 -28.51 42.76 21.14
N ARG A 291 -28.80 42.58 19.85
CA ARG A 291 -29.48 43.60 19.03
C ARG A 291 -30.87 43.93 19.57
N THR A 292 -31.62 42.91 20.03
CA THR A 292 -32.99 43.09 20.53
C THR A 292 -33.08 44.07 21.72
N PRO A 293 -32.40 43.84 22.87
CA PRO A 293 -32.43 44.78 23.99
C PRO A 293 -31.77 46.12 23.65
N LEU A 294 -30.73 46.15 22.81
CA LEU A 294 -30.12 47.41 22.35
C LEU A 294 -31.11 48.28 21.56
N THR A 295 -31.86 47.68 20.63
CA THR A 295 -32.90 48.38 19.87
C THR A 295 -34.01 48.90 20.79
N VAL A 296 -34.39 48.14 21.83
CA VAL A 296 -35.37 48.60 22.84
C VAL A 296 -34.83 49.79 23.64
N ILE A 297 -33.59 49.71 24.14
CA ILE A 297 -32.94 50.79 24.91
C ILE A 297 -32.83 52.06 24.05
N GLN A 298 -32.43 51.92 22.79
CA GLN A 298 -32.35 53.04 21.85
C GLN A 298 -33.71 53.66 21.58
N GLY A 299 -34.74 52.84 21.31
CA GLY A 299 -36.11 53.32 21.11
C GLY A 299 -36.68 54.06 22.33
N MET A 300 -36.44 53.54 23.55
CA MET A 300 -36.81 54.24 24.78
C MET A 300 -36.05 55.55 24.97
N ALA A 301 -34.77 55.60 24.63
CA ALA A 301 -33.98 56.82 24.68
C ALA A 301 -34.44 57.86 23.63
N ASP A 302 -34.87 57.42 22.45
CA ASP A 302 -35.49 58.28 21.43
C ASP A 302 -36.78 58.90 21.92
N GLU A 303 -37.66 58.10 22.54
CA GLU A 303 -38.91 58.56 23.12
C GLU A 303 -38.68 59.57 24.26
N LEU A 304 -37.78 59.26 25.20
CA LEU A 304 -37.40 60.17 26.28
C LEU A 304 -36.85 61.51 25.78
N SER A 305 -36.06 61.48 24.70
CA SER A 305 -35.53 62.69 24.06
C SER A 305 -36.64 63.61 23.54
N ALA A 306 -37.71 63.03 22.98
CA ALA A 306 -38.85 63.77 22.42
C ALA A 306 -39.72 64.44 23.49
N TYR A 307 -39.85 63.86 24.69
CA TYR A 307 -40.69 64.38 25.77
C TYR A 307 -39.99 65.37 26.73
N LEU A 308 -38.68 65.60 26.59
CA LEU A 308 -37.92 66.49 27.49
C LEU A 308 -38.15 67.99 27.19
N PRO A 309 -38.54 68.83 28.17
CA PRO A 309 -38.72 70.28 28.00
C PRO A 309 -37.40 71.05 27.81
N ALA A 310 -37.42 72.14 27.02
CA ALA A 310 -36.23 72.88 26.56
C ALA A 310 -35.23 73.28 27.66
N GLY A 311 -35.69 73.52 28.89
CA GLY A 311 -34.85 73.95 30.02
C GLY A 311 -34.07 72.84 30.76
N ASN A 312 -34.27 71.55 30.47
CA ASN A 312 -33.69 70.47 31.27
C ASN A 312 -32.40 69.88 30.63
N ALA A 313 -31.32 70.67 30.65
CA ALA A 313 -30.06 70.35 29.97
C ALA A 313 -29.39 69.04 30.46
N LYS A 314 -29.40 68.79 31.78
CA LYS A 314 -28.81 67.58 32.38
C LYS A 314 -29.49 66.28 31.91
N SER A 315 -30.82 66.28 31.80
CA SER A 315 -31.56 65.10 31.35
C SER A 315 -31.35 64.80 29.87
N ARG A 316 -31.23 65.83 29.01
CA ARG A 316 -30.85 65.64 27.60
C ARG A 316 -29.46 65.04 27.45
N GLU A 317 -28.49 65.57 28.19
CA GLU A 317 -27.11 65.08 28.14
C GLU A 317 -27.02 63.60 28.55
N ALA A 318 -27.80 63.18 29.56
CA ALA A 318 -27.88 61.79 29.98
C ALA A 318 -28.50 60.87 28.91
N VAL A 319 -29.58 61.31 28.25
CA VAL A 319 -30.22 60.56 27.15
C VAL A 319 -29.28 60.44 25.94
N ASP A 320 -28.56 61.50 25.59
CA ASP A 320 -27.56 61.47 24.52
C ASP A 320 -26.37 60.56 24.86
N LEU A 321 -26.01 60.45 26.14
CA LEU A 321 -25.04 59.47 26.61
C LEU A 321 -25.53 58.03 26.43
N ILE A 322 -26.79 57.75 26.77
CA ILE A 322 -27.40 56.42 26.59
C ILE A 322 -27.42 56.03 25.10
N LYS A 323 -27.86 56.94 24.22
CA LYS A 323 -27.87 56.69 22.77
C LYS A 323 -26.48 56.40 22.22
N ARG A 324 -25.50 57.26 22.54
CA ARG A 324 -24.11 57.10 22.07
C ARG A 324 -23.49 55.77 22.54
N ASN A 325 -23.72 55.38 23.80
CA ASN A 325 -23.21 54.10 24.31
C ASN A 325 -23.94 52.90 23.66
N GLY A 326 -25.25 53.01 23.42
CA GLY A 326 -26.02 52.00 22.68
C GLY A 326 -25.50 51.78 21.27
N ASP A 327 -25.27 52.87 20.52
CA ASP A 327 -24.70 52.82 19.17
C ASP A 327 -23.29 52.23 19.15
N GLN A 328 -22.46 52.59 20.13
CA GLN A 328 -21.12 52.02 20.27
C GLN A 328 -21.16 50.52 20.53
N LEU A 329 -22.04 50.05 21.41
CA LEU A 329 -22.18 48.63 21.73
C LEU A 329 -22.71 47.84 20.52
N LEU A 330 -23.71 48.36 19.82
CA LEU A 330 -24.25 47.74 18.61
C LEU A 330 -23.17 47.63 17.52
N ASN A 331 -22.39 48.68 17.30
CA ASN A 331 -21.27 48.66 16.37
C ASN A 331 -20.20 47.64 16.77
N LEU A 332 -19.89 47.52 18.08
CA LEU A 332 -18.94 46.53 18.57
C LEU A 332 -19.40 45.10 18.30
N VAL A 333 -20.69 44.81 18.58
CA VAL A 333 -21.30 43.50 18.33
C VAL A 333 -21.29 43.15 16.84
N ASN A 334 -21.62 44.12 15.97
CA ASN A 334 -21.60 43.91 14.52
C ASN A 334 -20.19 43.64 13.99
N ARG A 335 -19.18 44.39 14.46
CA ARG A 335 -17.76 44.16 14.08
C ARG A 335 -17.28 42.78 14.50
N LEU A 336 -17.71 42.31 15.67
CA LEU A 336 -17.35 40.98 16.18
C LEU A 336 -17.97 39.86 15.31
N LEU A 337 -19.19 40.06 14.80
CA LEU A 337 -19.82 39.17 13.83
C LEU A 337 -19.09 39.18 12.47
N GLU A 338 -18.70 40.35 11.97
CA GLU A 338 -17.93 40.47 10.73
C GLU A 338 -16.58 39.74 10.82
N LEU A 339 -15.88 39.89 11.94
CA LEU A 339 -14.63 39.17 12.19
C LEU A 339 -14.83 37.65 12.18
N ALA A 340 -15.87 37.16 12.87
CA ALA A 340 -16.21 35.74 12.88
C ALA A 340 -16.55 35.19 11.48
N ARG A 341 -17.23 35.98 10.64
CA ARG A 341 -17.53 35.60 9.25
C ARG A 341 -16.28 35.57 8.37
N LEU A 342 -15.34 36.49 8.59
CA LEU A 342 -14.06 36.52 7.89
C LEU A 342 -13.20 35.29 8.23
N GLU A 343 -13.15 34.90 9.51
CA GLU A 343 -12.42 33.70 9.96
C GLU A 343 -13.05 32.38 9.49
N ALA A 344 -14.34 32.36 9.18
CA ALA A 344 -15.03 31.18 8.65
C ALA A 344 -15.00 31.05 7.11
N GLY A 345 -14.71 32.15 6.40
CA GLY A 345 -14.68 32.23 4.93
C GLY A 345 -13.30 32.03 4.30
N HIS A 346 -12.26 31.90 5.12
CA HIS A 346 -10.91 31.45 4.78
C HIS A 346 -10.63 30.11 5.46
#